data_AF-A0A0G2I024-F1
#
_entry.id   AF-A0A0G2I024-F1
#
_cell.length_a   1.000
_cell.length_b   1.000
_cell.length_c   1.000
_cell.angle_alpha   90.00
_cell.angle_beta   90.00
_cell.angle_gamma   90.00
#
_symmetry.space_group_name_H-M   'P 1'
#
loop_
_entity.id
_entity.type
_entity.pdbx_description
1 polymer ?
#
loop_
_entity_poly.entity_id
_entity_poly.type
_entity_poly.pdbx_seq_one_letter_code
_entity_poly.pdbx_strand_id
1 'polypeptide(L)'
;MAGRSTPRSTVRLSRPCDWKLWYQHTLGEAANNKVLDFIDLNKPDLFTELEAPKEPQDPQEATIQTMLEYDMDFTQWIIEDAQYEMLHDGISRIRSLIWRTVDANELVRVPNEVLDVKEIIRSLKDRLCPTISEYQSDVRTRYQTLCRAPKRRGIEKWLNEWSLIEDDIKHANITGQFNLKIDFLNANLAINSGYAQAWALDVRRNKDTISFTNLVNDFKGRYREMGILKRR
;
A
#
# COMPACT_ATOMS: atom_id res chain seq x y z
N MET A 1 -16.20 18.97 24.50
CA MET A 1 -15.19 19.26 23.44
C MET A 1 -15.16 18.07 22.50
N ALA A 2 -15.63 18.25 21.26
CA ALA A 2 -15.62 17.17 20.26
C ALA A 2 -14.20 16.99 19.73
N GLY A 3 -13.63 15.79 19.92
CA GLY A 3 -12.36 15.41 19.33
C GLY A 3 -12.45 15.49 17.82
N ARG A 4 -11.62 16.33 17.20
CA ARG A 4 -11.41 16.31 15.75
C ARG A 4 -10.82 14.95 15.39
N SER A 5 -11.66 14.02 14.96
CA SER A 5 -11.22 12.85 14.23
C SER A 5 -10.53 13.34 12.96
N THR A 6 -9.21 13.23 12.93
CA THR A 6 -8.45 13.43 11.70
C THR A 6 -9.00 12.43 10.68
N PRO A 7 -9.35 12.87 9.45
CA PRO A 7 -9.82 11.94 8.44
C PRO A 7 -8.73 10.89 8.21
N ARG A 8 -9.04 9.63 8.50
CA ARG A 8 -8.17 8.48 8.21
C ARG A 8 -7.92 8.55 6.70
N SER A 9 -6.71 8.92 6.29
CA SER A 9 -6.36 9.05 4.88
C SER A 9 -6.63 7.71 4.22
N THR A 10 -7.72 7.63 3.47
CA THR A 10 -8.14 6.39 2.84
C THR A 10 -7.32 6.25 1.58
N VAL A 11 -6.49 5.20 1.50
CA VAL A 11 -5.71 4.92 0.30
C VAL A 11 -6.69 4.67 -0.84
N ARG A 12 -6.58 5.43 -1.94
CA ARG A 12 -7.45 5.30 -3.11
C ARG A 12 -6.69 4.71 -4.28
N LEU A 13 -7.36 3.85 -5.04
CA LEU A 13 -6.86 3.29 -6.29
C LEU A 13 -7.57 3.96 -7.46
N SER A 14 -6.89 4.88 -8.12
CA SER A 14 -7.41 5.62 -9.27
C SER A 14 -6.49 5.58 -10.48
N ARG A 15 -5.19 5.35 -10.25
CA ARG A 15 -4.13 5.37 -11.27
C ARG A 15 -3.10 4.30 -10.97
N PRO A 16 -2.26 3.92 -11.95
CA PRO A 16 -1.31 2.84 -11.74
C PRO A 16 -0.32 3.07 -10.59
N CYS A 17 0.10 4.32 -10.36
CA CYS A 17 0.99 4.67 -9.24
C CYS A 17 0.39 4.36 -7.85
N ASP A 18 -0.93 4.27 -7.75
CA ASP A 18 -1.63 4.01 -6.49
C ASP A 18 -1.61 2.52 -6.11
N TRP A 19 -1.40 1.64 -7.10
CA TRP A 19 -1.55 0.19 -6.97
C TRP A 19 -0.76 -0.39 -5.80
N LYS A 20 0.54 -0.07 -5.70
CA LYS A 20 1.43 -0.64 -4.68
C LYS A 20 0.92 -0.35 -3.27
N LEU A 21 0.64 0.92 -2.97
CA LEU A 21 0.19 1.34 -1.65
C LEU A 21 -1.21 0.80 -1.35
N TRP A 22 -2.10 0.82 -2.34
CA TRP A 22 -3.47 0.31 -2.19
C TRP A 22 -3.48 -1.19 -1.93
N TYR A 23 -2.74 -1.97 -2.71
CA TYR A 23 -2.69 -3.42 -2.54
C TYR A 23 -2.08 -3.81 -1.19
N GLN A 24 -1.01 -3.12 -0.75
CA GLN A 24 -0.44 -3.30 0.60
C GLN A 24 -1.46 -3.00 1.71
N HIS A 25 -2.23 -1.92 1.57
CA HIS A 25 -3.30 -1.58 2.51
C HIS A 25 -4.38 -2.68 2.54
N THR A 26 -4.82 -3.16 1.37
CA THR A 26 -5.80 -4.25 1.25
C THR A 26 -5.30 -5.55 1.90
N LEU A 27 -4.02 -5.91 1.74
CA LEU A 27 -3.43 -7.06 2.43
C LEU A 27 -3.41 -6.89 3.96
N GLY A 28 -3.10 -5.69 4.44
CA GLY A 28 -3.16 -5.39 5.88
C GLY A 28 -4.58 -5.54 6.45
N GLU A 29 -5.59 -5.04 5.75
CA GLU A 29 -6.99 -5.21 6.14
C GLU A 29 -7.43 -6.69 6.06
N ALA A 30 -6.97 -7.44 5.06
CA ALA A 30 -7.26 -8.87 4.94
C ALA A 30 -6.64 -9.68 6.09
N ALA A 31 -5.41 -9.38 6.49
CA ALA A 31 -4.77 -9.99 7.65
C ALA A 31 -5.53 -9.70 8.96
N ASN A 32 -5.98 -8.45 9.15
CA ASN A 32 -6.79 -8.07 10.31
C ASN A 32 -8.13 -8.80 10.38
N ASN A 33 -8.69 -9.17 9.22
CA ASN A 33 -9.94 -9.93 9.12
C ASN A 33 -9.70 -11.45 8.95
N LYS A 34 -8.46 -11.94 9.12
CA LYS A 34 -8.08 -13.36 9.02
C LYS A 34 -8.42 -14.04 7.68
N VAL A 35 -8.48 -13.27 6.59
CA VAL A 35 -8.81 -13.75 5.24
C VAL A 35 -7.67 -13.51 4.24
N LEU A 36 -6.45 -13.28 4.72
CA LEU A 36 -5.28 -12.96 3.88
C LEU A 36 -5.06 -14.01 2.78
N ASP A 37 -5.29 -15.29 3.08
CA ASP A 37 -5.03 -16.39 2.17
C ASP A 37 -5.91 -16.33 0.92
N PHE A 38 -7.14 -15.87 1.10
CA PHE A 38 -8.12 -15.64 0.05
C PHE A 38 -7.99 -14.30 -0.67
N ILE A 39 -7.06 -13.42 -0.26
CA ILE A 39 -6.90 -12.08 -0.85
C ILE A 39 -5.52 -11.90 -1.50
N ASP A 40 -4.48 -12.51 -0.94
CA ASP A 40 -3.13 -12.43 -1.51
C ASP A 40 -3.08 -13.15 -2.86
N LEU A 41 -2.76 -12.39 -3.91
CA LEU A 41 -2.59 -12.86 -5.28
C LEU A 41 -1.43 -13.86 -5.44
N ASN A 42 -0.51 -13.93 -4.47
CA ASN A 42 0.56 -14.94 -4.46
C ASN A 42 0.11 -16.28 -3.87
N LYS A 43 -1.09 -16.33 -3.27
CA LYS A 43 -1.67 -17.54 -2.69
C LYS A 43 -2.76 -18.09 -3.62
N PRO A 44 -2.89 -19.43 -3.73
CA PRO A 44 -3.80 -20.03 -4.70
C PRO A 44 -5.27 -19.93 -4.28
N ASP A 45 -5.58 -19.91 -2.97
CA ASP A 45 -6.90 -20.21 -2.42
C ASP A 45 -7.99 -19.22 -2.87
N LEU A 46 -9.10 -19.69 -3.42
CA LEU A 46 -10.28 -18.87 -3.70
C LEU A 46 -11.32 -19.06 -2.61
N PHE A 47 -11.99 -17.98 -2.19
CA PHE A 47 -13.04 -18.12 -1.18
C PHE A 47 -14.26 -18.84 -1.75
N THR A 48 -14.56 -18.67 -3.04
CA THR A 48 -15.65 -19.39 -3.71
C THR A 48 -15.45 -20.90 -3.76
N GLU A 49 -14.23 -21.40 -3.56
CA GLU A 49 -13.94 -22.85 -3.49
C GLU A 49 -14.15 -23.42 -2.08
N LEU A 50 -14.33 -22.56 -1.07
CA LEU A 50 -14.62 -22.99 0.29
C LEU A 50 -16.09 -23.41 0.41
N GLU A 51 -16.33 -24.70 0.61
CA GLU A 51 -17.68 -25.22 0.87
C GLU A 51 -18.15 -24.84 2.27
N ALA A 52 -19.44 -24.48 2.39
CA ALA A 52 -20.07 -24.31 3.69
C ALA A 52 -20.18 -25.67 4.41
N PRO A 53 -19.88 -25.72 5.72
CA PRO A 53 -20.07 -26.92 6.52
C PRO A 53 -21.50 -27.44 6.44
N LYS A 54 -21.65 -28.75 6.30
CA LYS A 54 -22.97 -29.39 6.16
C LYS A 54 -23.50 -29.76 7.54
N GLU A 55 -24.71 -29.30 7.84
CA GLU A 55 -25.39 -29.68 9.07
C GLU A 55 -25.59 -31.21 9.10
N PRO A 56 -25.24 -31.88 10.21
CA PRO A 56 -25.45 -33.32 10.36
C PRO A 56 -26.94 -33.67 10.25
N GLN A 57 -27.23 -34.85 9.71
CA GLN A 57 -28.61 -35.33 9.67
C GLN A 57 -29.01 -35.98 10.99
N ASP A 58 -30.27 -35.78 11.37
CA ASP A 58 -30.86 -36.46 12.52
C ASP A 58 -30.70 -38.00 12.41
N PRO A 59 -30.33 -38.69 13.50
CA PRO A 59 -30.19 -40.13 13.47
C PRO A 59 -31.54 -40.81 13.22
N GLN A 60 -31.56 -41.77 12.29
CA GLN A 60 -32.77 -42.52 11.95
C GLN A 60 -33.25 -43.42 13.10
N GLU A 61 -32.32 -43.91 13.92
CA GLU A 61 -32.59 -44.69 15.12
C GLU A 61 -32.05 -43.97 16.36
N ALA A 62 -32.90 -43.80 17.38
CA ALA A 62 -32.55 -43.11 18.62
C ALA A 62 -31.94 -44.08 19.66
N THR A 63 -30.74 -44.59 19.37
CA THR A 63 -29.94 -45.36 20.33
C THR A 63 -28.98 -44.43 21.08
N ILE A 64 -28.52 -44.84 22.27
CA ILE A 64 -27.53 -44.05 23.04
C ILE A 64 -26.27 -43.77 22.19
N GLN A 65 -25.83 -44.75 21.41
CA GLN A 65 -24.62 -44.63 20.57
C GLN A 65 -24.82 -43.64 19.42
N THR A 66 -25.92 -43.78 18.66
CA THR A 66 -26.21 -42.91 17.51
C THR A 66 -26.50 -41.47 17.94
N MET A 67 -27.07 -41.26 19.12
CA MET A 67 -27.24 -39.92 19.68
C MET A 67 -25.91 -39.30 20.09
N LEU A 68 -24.99 -40.08 20.70
CA LEU A 68 -23.66 -39.59 21.06
C LEU A 68 -22.82 -39.22 19.83
N GLU A 69 -22.89 -40.02 18.76
CA GLU A 69 -22.23 -39.72 17.48
C GLU A 69 -22.79 -38.43 16.85
N TYR A 70 -24.12 -38.29 16.81
CA TYR A 70 -24.77 -37.06 16.35
C TYR A 70 -24.34 -35.84 17.15
N ASP A 71 -24.31 -35.93 18.49
CA ASP A 71 -23.90 -34.80 19.35
C ASP A 71 -22.45 -34.37 19.09
N MET A 72 -21.55 -35.33 18.81
CA MET A 72 -20.16 -35.05 18.43
C MET A 72 -20.08 -34.35 17.07
N ASP A 73 -20.75 -34.89 16.05
CA ASP A 73 -20.76 -34.32 14.70
C ASP A 73 -21.42 -32.93 14.67
N PHE A 74 -22.50 -32.74 15.43
CA PHE A 74 -23.20 -31.46 15.57
C PHE A 74 -22.31 -30.42 16.25
N THR A 75 -21.56 -30.81 17.29
CA THR A 75 -20.59 -29.93 17.93
C THR A 75 -19.47 -29.53 16.97
N GLN A 76 -18.96 -30.48 16.16
CA GLN A 76 -17.95 -30.20 15.14
C GLN A 76 -18.49 -29.25 14.08
N TRP A 77 -19.71 -29.47 13.59
CA TRP A 77 -20.38 -28.60 12.62
C TRP A 77 -20.54 -27.17 13.15
N ILE A 78 -20.98 -26.97 14.40
CA ILE A 78 -21.08 -25.62 15.01
C ILE A 78 -19.74 -24.89 14.96
N ILE A 79 -18.63 -25.59 15.26
CA ILE A 79 -17.30 -25.00 15.26
C ILE A 79 -16.88 -24.60 13.84
N GLU A 80 -17.11 -25.49 12.87
CA GLU A 80 -16.78 -25.25 11.47
C GLU A 80 -17.63 -24.13 10.86
N ASP A 81 -18.94 -24.13 11.12
CA ASP A 81 -19.90 -23.12 10.64
C ASP A 81 -19.54 -21.73 11.17
N ALA A 82 -19.22 -21.64 12.47
CA ALA A 82 -18.74 -20.39 13.06
C ALA A 82 -17.44 -19.90 12.41
N GLN A 83 -16.51 -20.79 12.05
CA GLN A 83 -15.29 -20.41 11.32
C GLN A 83 -15.61 -19.95 9.89
N TYR A 84 -16.50 -20.66 9.19
CA TYR A 84 -16.94 -20.29 7.85
C TYR A 84 -17.57 -18.90 7.83
N GLU A 85 -18.52 -18.63 8.73
CA GLU A 85 -19.19 -17.33 8.85
C GLU A 85 -18.20 -16.21 9.18
N MET A 86 -17.23 -16.46 10.07
CA MET A 86 -16.16 -15.49 10.35
C MET A 86 -15.34 -15.14 9.10
N LEU A 87 -15.01 -16.12 8.26
CA LEU A 87 -14.29 -15.91 7.01
C LEU A 87 -15.17 -15.17 5.99
N HIS A 88 -16.44 -15.57 5.85
CA HIS A 88 -17.41 -14.94 4.97
C HIS A 88 -17.60 -13.44 5.28
N ASP A 89 -17.72 -13.10 6.57
CA ASP A 89 -17.76 -11.72 7.06
C ASP A 89 -16.47 -10.96 6.73
N GLY A 90 -15.32 -11.60 6.91
CA GLY A 90 -14.02 -11.04 6.57
C GLY A 90 -13.92 -10.68 5.09
N ILE A 91 -14.31 -11.60 4.20
CA ILE A 91 -14.34 -11.38 2.75
C ILE A 91 -15.30 -10.25 2.37
N SER A 92 -16.49 -10.22 2.98
CA SER A 92 -17.48 -9.17 2.75
C SER A 92 -16.96 -7.78 3.11
N ARG A 93 -16.17 -7.67 4.19
CA ARG A 93 -15.49 -6.42 4.57
C ARG A 93 -14.44 -5.99 3.56
N ILE A 94 -13.63 -6.93 3.05
CA ILE A 94 -12.65 -6.61 2.00
C ILE A 94 -13.33 -6.20 0.70
N ARG A 95 -14.42 -6.88 0.31
CA ARG A 95 -15.24 -6.48 -0.83
C ARG A 95 -15.73 -5.04 -0.67
N SER A 96 -16.29 -4.68 0.50
CA SER A 96 -16.74 -3.32 0.80
C SER A 96 -15.59 -2.30 0.76
N LEU A 97 -14.42 -2.66 1.26
CA LEU A 97 -13.22 -1.83 1.18
C LEU A 97 -12.86 -1.50 -0.28
N ILE A 98 -12.85 -2.50 -1.16
CA ILE A 98 -12.57 -2.30 -2.59
C ILE A 98 -13.56 -1.30 -3.20
N TRP A 99 -14.87 -1.51 -3.01
CA TRP A 99 -15.90 -0.61 -3.54
C TRP A 99 -15.78 0.85 -3.05
N ARG A 100 -15.24 1.06 -1.85
CA ARG A 100 -15.05 2.40 -1.25
C ARG A 100 -13.75 3.09 -1.67
N THR A 101 -12.75 2.31 -2.06
CA THR A 101 -11.38 2.80 -2.25
C THR A 101 -10.93 2.82 -3.70
N VAL A 102 -11.56 2.03 -4.57
CA VAL A 102 -11.30 2.04 -6.00
C VAL A 102 -12.18 3.10 -6.68
N ASP A 103 -11.62 3.79 -7.67
CA ASP A 103 -12.36 4.75 -8.49
C ASP A 103 -13.51 4.06 -9.24
N ALA A 104 -14.68 4.72 -9.31
CA ALA A 104 -15.87 4.16 -9.94
C ALA A 104 -15.64 3.80 -11.41
N ASN A 105 -14.83 4.58 -12.14
CA ASN A 105 -14.53 4.29 -13.55
C ASN A 105 -13.70 3.02 -13.73
N GLU A 106 -12.90 2.65 -12.73
CA GLU A 106 -12.13 1.41 -12.75
C GLU A 106 -12.95 0.20 -12.30
N LEU A 107 -13.93 0.42 -11.41
CA LEU A 107 -14.88 -0.60 -10.97
C LEU A 107 -15.87 -1.01 -12.06
N VAL A 108 -16.36 -0.08 -12.88
CA VAL A 108 -17.26 -0.38 -14.02
C VAL A 108 -16.62 -1.34 -15.02
N ARG A 109 -15.27 -1.42 -15.05
CA ARG A 109 -14.52 -2.30 -15.94
C ARG A 109 -14.26 -3.69 -15.37
N VAL A 110 -14.62 -3.94 -14.10
CA VAL A 110 -14.58 -5.28 -13.53
C VAL A 110 -15.75 -6.08 -14.11
N PRO A 111 -15.53 -7.29 -14.65
CA PRO A 111 -16.63 -8.07 -15.22
C PRO A 111 -17.68 -8.39 -14.15
N ASN A 112 -18.96 -8.23 -14.48
CA ASN A 112 -20.08 -8.47 -13.55
C ASN A 112 -20.16 -9.94 -13.06
N GLU A 113 -19.58 -10.88 -13.82
CA GLU A 113 -19.56 -12.32 -13.52
C GLU A 113 -18.51 -12.68 -12.46
N VAL A 114 -17.60 -11.76 -12.12
CA VAL A 114 -16.55 -12.00 -11.13
C VAL A 114 -17.12 -11.86 -9.72
N LEU A 115 -17.34 -13.00 -9.07
CA LEU A 115 -17.91 -13.07 -7.72
C LEU A 115 -16.84 -13.04 -6.62
N ASP A 116 -15.68 -13.67 -6.87
CA ASP A 116 -14.61 -13.78 -5.88
C ASP A 116 -13.79 -12.49 -5.76
N VAL A 117 -13.49 -12.08 -4.53
CA VAL A 117 -12.76 -10.84 -4.24
C VAL A 117 -11.34 -10.88 -4.82
N LYS A 118 -10.67 -12.05 -4.79
CA LYS A 118 -9.33 -12.21 -5.36
C LYS A 118 -9.33 -11.96 -6.85
N GLU A 119 -10.35 -12.44 -7.56
CA GLU A 119 -10.50 -12.22 -8.99
C GLU A 119 -10.78 -10.75 -9.34
N ILE A 120 -11.55 -10.02 -8.52
CA ILE A 120 -11.70 -8.57 -8.66
C ILE A 120 -10.32 -7.90 -8.56
N ILE A 121 -9.52 -8.29 -7.57
CA ILE A 121 -8.18 -7.74 -7.37
C ILE A 121 -7.25 -8.11 -8.54
N ARG A 122 -7.32 -9.33 -9.11
CA ARG A 122 -6.57 -9.70 -10.32
C ARG A 122 -6.95 -8.81 -11.51
N SER A 123 -8.24 -8.61 -11.74
CA SER A 123 -8.74 -7.73 -12.81
C SER A 123 -8.23 -6.28 -12.65
N LEU A 124 -8.20 -5.77 -11.42
CA LEU A 124 -7.63 -4.46 -11.12
C LEU A 124 -6.11 -4.44 -11.31
N LYS A 125 -5.40 -5.51 -10.92
CA LYS A 125 -3.95 -5.63 -11.12
C LYS A 125 -3.59 -5.55 -12.60
N ASP A 126 -4.28 -6.29 -13.45
CA ASP A 126 -3.94 -6.36 -14.87
C ASP A 126 -4.06 -5.00 -15.58
N ARG A 127 -4.90 -4.11 -15.05
CA ARG A 127 -5.10 -2.75 -15.60
C ARG A 127 -4.29 -1.67 -14.90
N LEU A 128 -4.12 -1.80 -13.58
CA LEU A 128 -3.61 -0.73 -12.73
C LEU A 128 -2.28 -1.07 -12.07
N CYS A 129 -1.81 -2.31 -12.10
CA CYS A 129 -0.43 -2.58 -11.75
C CYS A 129 0.46 -2.09 -12.89
N PRO A 130 1.31 -1.07 -12.67
CA PRO A 130 2.21 -0.63 -13.71
C PRO A 130 3.15 -1.78 -14.08
N THR A 131 3.44 -1.92 -15.37
CA THR A 131 4.53 -2.76 -15.82
C THR A 131 5.85 -2.24 -15.24
N ILE A 132 6.89 -3.10 -15.19
CA ILE A 132 8.23 -2.69 -14.72
C ILE A 132 8.73 -1.48 -15.53
N SER A 133 8.49 -1.46 -16.84
CA SER A 133 8.90 -0.37 -17.73
C SER A 133 8.17 0.94 -17.42
N GLU A 134 6.86 0.88 -17.22
CA GLU A 134 6.05 2.05 -16.85
C GLU A 134 6.44 2.59 -15.47
N TYR A 135 6.66 1.70 -14.49
CA TYR A 135 7.12 2.12 -13.16
C TYR A 135 8.49 2.79 -13.24
N GLN A 136 9.45 2.22 -13.98
CA GLN A 136 10.75 2.85 -14.19
C GLN A 136 10.63 4.21 -14.89
N SER A 137 9.74 4.34 -15.87
CA SER A 137 9.47 5.60 -16.59
C SER A 137 8.88 6.66 -15.66
N ASP A 138 7.91 6.29 -14.81
CA ASP A 138 7.34 7.16 -13.78
C ASP A 138 8.41 7.64 -12.80
N VAL A 139 9.22 6.72 -12.26
CA VAL A 139 10.30 7.06 -11.33
C VAL A 139 11.30 8.02 -11.98
N ARG A 140 11.70 7.79 -13.23
CA ARG A 140 12.55 8.73 -14.00
C ARG A 140 11.91 10.10 -14.13
N THR A 141 10.63 10.16 -14.46
CA THR A 141 9.89 11.42 -14.67
C THR A 141 9.77 12.21 -13.36
N ARG A 142 9.43 11.53 -12.25
CA ARG A 142 9.38 12.13 -10.92
C ARG A 142 10.76 12.62 -10.49
N TYR A 143 11.80 11.82 -10.68
CA TYR A 143 13.18 12.22 -10.41
C TYR A 143 13.59 13.49 -11.16
N GLN A 144 13.36 13.53 -12.48
CA GLN A 144 13.67 14.71 -13.30
C GLN A 144 12.89 15.96 -12.86
N THR A 145 11.65 15.77 -12.41
CA THR A 145 10.83 16.85 -11.84
C THR A 145 11.44 17.37 -10.54
N LEU A 146 11.91 16.47 -9.66
CA LEU A 146 12.55 16.81 -8.39
C LEU A 146 13.83 17.61 -8.57
N CYS A 147 14.60 17.36 -9.64
CA CYS A 147 15.78 18.15 -9.98
C CYS A 147 15.48 19.64 -10.26
N ARG A 148 14.21 20.02 -10.41
CA ARG A 148 13.77 21.41 -10.58
C ARG A 148 13.18 21.92 -9.27
N ALA A 149 13.78 22.97 -8.70
CA ALA A 149 13.33 23.55 -7.45
C ALA A 149 11.87 24.09 -7.58
N PRO A 150 10.99 23.79 -6.61
CA PRO A 150 9.62 24.26 -6.62
C PRO A 150 9.53 25.74 -6.20
N LYS A 151 8.37 26.36 -6.44
CA LYS A 151 8.02 27.65 -5.84
C LYS A 151 7.85 27.49 -4.31
N ARG A 152 8.02 28.58 -3.54
CA ARG A 152 8.02 28.57 -2.05
C ARG A 152 6.92 27.74 -1.37
N ARG A 153 5.69 27.72 -1.90
CA ARG A 153 4.56 26.98 -1.30
C ARG A 153 4.68 25.44 -1.41
N GLY A 154 5.59 24.91 -2.22
CA GLY A 154 5.75 23.48 -2.47
C GLY A 154 6.99 22.84 -1.85
N ILE A 155 7.83 23.60 -1.14
CA ILE A 155 9.15 23.11 -0.69
C ILE A 155 9.03 21.93 0.28
N GLU A 156 8.08 21.94 1.23
CA GLU A 156 7.93 20.81 2.17
C GLU A 156 7.56 19.52 1.44
N LYS A 157 6.56 19.60 0.55
CA LYS A 157 6.13 18.46 -0.25
C LYS A 157 7.27 17.92 -1.12
N TRP A 158 7.98 18.82 -1.79
CA TRP A 158 9.13 18.48 -2.63
C TRP A 158 10.27 17.81 -1.84
N LEU A 159 10.59 18.31 -0.64
CA LEU A 159 11.58 17.65 0.23
C LEU A 159 11.11 16.29 0.74
N ASN A 160 9.81 16.08 0.93
CA ASN A 160 9.27 14.75 1.27
C ASN A 160 9.36 13.80 0.07
N GLU A 161 9.07 14.28 -1.14
CA GLU A 161 9.22 13.48 -2.37
C GLU A 161 10.68 13.11 -2.63
N TRP A 162 11.64 14.01 -2.36
CA TRP A 162 13.07 13.66 -2.35
C TRP A 162 13.40 12.56 -1.34
N SER A 163 12.77 12.54 -0.16
CA SER A 163 12.99 11.44 0.80
C SER A 163 12.46 10.09 0.30
N LEU A 164 11.45 10.07 -0.57
CA LEU A 164 10.81 8.85 -1.06
C LEU A 164 11.46 8.30 -2.34
N ILE A 165 12.01 9.18 -3.19
CA ILE A 165 12.48 8.79 -4.52
C ILE A 165 13.66 7.79 -4.48
N GLU A 166 14.48 7.81 -3.43
CA GLU A 166 15.57 6.84 -3.27
C GLU A 166 15.05 5.41 -3.19
N ASP A 167 14.01 5.17 -2.39
CA ASP A 167 13.41 3.86 -2.26
C ASP A 167 12.72 3.45 -3.56
N ASP A 168 12.03 4.39 -4.22
CA ASP A 168 11.41 4.11 -5.52
C ASP A 168 12.44 3.70 -6.60
N ILE A 169 13.61 4.33 -6.64
CA ILE A 169 14.72 3.96 -7.54
C ILE A 169 15.21 2.54 -7.25
N LYS A 170 15.36 2.18 -5.97
CA LYS A 170 15.76 0.83 -5.55
C LYS A 170 14.72 -0.21 -5.97
N HIS A 171 13.44 0.05 -5.70
CA HIS A 171 12.35 -0.85 -6.06
C HIS A 171 12.18 -1.01 -7.58
N ALA A 172 12.45 0.05 -8.35
CA ALA A 172 12.40 0.02 -9.80
C ALA A 172 13.63 -0.68 -10.44
N ASN A 173 14.60 -1.11 -9.61
CA ASN A 173 15.86 -1.73 -10.03
C ASN A 173 16.64 -0.87 -11.05
N ILE A 174 16.67 0.44 -10.84
CA ILE A 174 17.39 1.42 -11.68
C ILE A 174 18.46 2.17 -10.87
N THR A 175 18.95 1.54 -9.82
CA THR A 175 20.06 2.02 -8.99
C THR A 175 21.29 2.30 -9.84
N GLY A 176 22.05 3.35 -9.52
CA GLY A 176 23.26 3.73 -10.26
C GLY A 176 23.01 4.57 -11.52
N GLN A 177 21.77 4.74 -11.95
CA GLN A 177 21.42 5.63 -13.09
C GLN A 177 21.40 7.11 -12.70
N PHE A 178 21.46 7.43 -11.41
CA PHE A 178 21.23 8.77 -10.87
C PHE A 178 22.29 9.17 -9.83
N ASN A 179 22.58 10.46 -9.73
CA ASN A 179 23.47 11.01 -8.72
C ASN A 179 22.68 11.78 -7.66
N LEU A 180 21.85 11.05 -6.89
CA LEU A 180 20.88 11.59 -5.92
C LEU A 180 21.41 12.75 -5.08
N LYS A 181 22.58 12.58 -4.44
CA LYS A 181 23.16 13.62 -3.57
C LYS A 181 23.50 14.88 -4.37
N ILE A 182 24.19 14.73 -5.50
CA ILE A 182 24.64 15.87 -6.31
C ILE A 182 23.43 16.58 -6.96
N ASP A 183 22.48 15.84 -7.49
CA ASP A 183 21.31 16.40 -8.15
C ASP A 183 20.38 17.10 -7.15
N PHE A 184 20.22 16.55 -5.95
CA PHE A 184 19.53 17.21 -4.84
C PHE A 184 20.21 18.53 -4.47
N LEU A 185 21.52 18.53 -4.28
CA LEU A 185 22.27 19.75 -3.93
C LEU A 185 22.18 20.80 -5.04
N ASN A 186 22.31 20.39 -6.30
CA ASN A 186 22.14 21.27 -7.45
C ASN A 186 20.75 21.90 -7.49
N ALA A 187 19.69 21.12 -7.22
CA ALA A 187 18.33 21.65 -7.17
C ALA A 187 18.15 22.65 -6.02
N ASN A 188 18.79 22.42 -4.87
CA ASN A 188 18.72 23.33 -3.73
C ASN A 188 19.54 24.63 -3.91
N LEU A 189 20.42 24.74 -4.92
CA LEU A 189 21.13 25.99 -5.23
C LEU A 189 20.17 27.16 -5.48
N ALA A 190 19.01 26.87 -6.08
CA ALA A 190 17.98 27.88 -6.37
C ALA A 190 17.25 28.40 -5.12
N ILE A 191 17.39 27.74 -3.97
CA ILE A 191 16.71 28.09 -2.71
C ILE A 191 17.71 28.67 -1.71
N ASN A 192 18.82 27.96 -1.49
CA ASN A 192 19.91 28.39 -0.62
C ASN A 192 21.25 27.95 -1.21
N SER A 193 21.81 28.81 -2.08
CA SER A 193 23.06 28.54 -2.79
C SER A 193 24.24 28.31 -1.85
N GLY A 194 24.42 29.15 -0.82
CA GLY A 194 25.55 29.04 0.10
C GLY A 194 25.57 27.72 0.87
N TYR A 195 24.41 27.29 1.38
CA TYR A 195 24.32 26.03 2.12
C TYR A 195 24.48 24.80 1.22
N ALA A 196 23.88 24.84 0.02
CA ALA A 196 24.03 23.77 -0.96
C ALA A 196 25.47 23.62 -1.47
N GLN A 197 26.19 24.73 -1.69
CA GLN A 197 27.60 24.71 -2.08
C GLN A 197 28.51 24.14 -0.99
N ALA A 198 28.28 24.51 0.27
CA ALA A 198 29.03 23.96 1.40
C ALA A 198 28.89 22.43 1.48
N TRP A 199 27.65 21.92 1.42
CA TRP A 199 27.40 20.49 1.38
C TRP A 199 27.95 19.80 0.13
N ALA A 200 27.94 20.46 -1.04
CA ALA A 200 28.51 19.92 -2.27
C ALA A 200 30.03 19.72 -2.18
N LEU A 201 30.74 20.58 -1.45
CA LEU A 201 32.17 20.40 -1.19
C LEU A 201 32.41 19.20 -0.26
N ASP A 202 31.64 19.06 0.80
CA ASP A 202 31.78 17.94 1.75
C ASP A 202 31.46 16.59 1.09
N VAL A 203 30.36 16.48 0.36
CA VAL A 203 29.98 15.24 -0.35
C VAL A 203 31.01 14.86 -1.42
N ARG A 204 31.67 15.84 -2.06
CA ARG A 204 32.76 15.57 -3.01
C ARG A 204 34.03 15.07 -2.33
N ARG A 205 34.36 15.60 -1.15
CA ARG A 205 35.53 15.21 -0.37
C ARG A 205 35.36 13.83 0.27
N ASN A 206 34.14 13.48 0.67
CA ASN A 206 33.84 12.20 1.28
C ASN A 206 32.44 11.73 0.87
N LYS A 207 32.39 10.71 0.00
CA LYS A 207 31.14 10.20 -0.57
C LYS A 207 30.23 9.54 0.47
N ASP A 208 30.78 9.07 1.58
CA ASP A 208 30.08 8.31 2.62
C ASP A 208 29.77 9.14 3.89
N THR A 209 30.03 10.45 3.88
CA THR A 209 29.84 11.32 5.07
C THR A 209 28.42 11.32 5.61
N ILE A 210 27.43 11.17 4.73
CA ILE A 210 26.02 11.26 5.11
C ILE A 210 25.14 10.40 4.21
N SER A 211 24.16 9.71 4.78
CA SER A 211 23.11 9.05 4.00
C SER A 211 22.25 10.08 3.28
N PHE A 212 21.65 9.72 2.15
CA PHE A 212 20.82 10.66 1.40
C PHE A 212 19.61 11.15 2.21
N THR A 213 18.93 10.25 2.93
CA THR A 213 17.85 10.60 3.86
C THR A 213 18.27 11.62 4.92
N ASN A 214 19.45 11.47 5.51
CA ASN A 214 19.94 12.40 6.52
C ASN A 214 20.26 13.77 5.90
N LEU A 215 20.83 13.81 4.69
CA LEU A 215 21.06 15.05 3.94
C LEU A 215 19.75 15.80 3.68
N VAL A 216 18.70 15.11 3.25
CA VAL A 216 17.38 15.73 3.03
C VAL A 216 16.79 16.26 4.35
N ASN A 217 16.94 15.52 5.45
CA ASN A 217 16.46 15.94 6.76
C ASN A 217 17.20 17.15 7.32
N ASP A 218 18.50 17.24 7.08
CA ASP A 218 19.33 18.39 7.44
C ASP A 218 18.86 19.66 6.70
N PHE A 219 18.59 19.57 5.40
CA PHE A 219 17.97 20.66 4.63
C PHE A 219 16.57 21.04 5.13
N LYS A 220 15.74 20.05 5.52
CA LYS A 220 14.45 20.32 6.19
C LYS A 220 14.67 21.12 7.49
N GLY A 221 15.67 20.78 8.28
CA GLY A 221 16.08 21.52 9.48
C GLY A 221 16.45 22.97 9.14
N ARG A 222 17.40 23.15 8.21
CA ARG A 222 17.86 24.46 7.76
C ARG A 222 16.71 25.35 7.26
N TYR A 223 15.77 24.80 6.51
CA TYR A 223 14.66 25.57 5.96
C TYR A 223 13.60 25.94 7.03
N ARG A 224 13.52 25.19 8.14
CA ARG A 224 12.74 25.63 9.32
C ARG A 224 13.43 26.77 10.07
N GLU A 225 14.77 26.76 10.18
CA GLU A 225 15.53 27.87 10.77
C GLU A 225 15.34 29.17 9.97
N MET A 226 15.35 29.07 8.64
CA MET A 226 15.13 30.20 7.73
C MET A 226 13.66 30.67 7.65
N GLY A 227 12.73 30.00 8.32
CA GLY A 227 11.29 30.31 8.24
C GLY A 227 10.65 30.01 6.87
N ILE A 228 11.32 29.22 6.01
CA ILE A 228 10.77 28.73 4.74
C ILE A 228 9.74 27.63 5.01
N LEU A 229 10.05 26.74 5.95
CA LEU A 229 9.14 25.72 6.46
C LEU A 229 8.57 26.15 7.81
N LYS A 230 7.33 25.76 8.09
CA LYS A 230 6.74 25.97 9.42
C LYS A 230 7.50 25.16 10.47
N ARG A 231 7.75 25.76 11.63
CA ARG A 231 8.16 25.01 12.82
C ARG A 231 6.97 24.13 13.23
N ARG A 232 7.23 22.84 13.41
CA ARG A 232 6.24 21.90 13.95
C ARG A 232 6.11 22.10 15.44
#